data_AF-A0A925VG23-F1
#
_entry.id   AF-A0A925VG23-F1
#
_cell.length_a   1.000
_cell.length_b   1.000
_cell.length_c   1.000
_cell.angle_alpha   90.00
_cell.angle_beta   90.00
_cell.angle_gamma   90.00
#
_symmetry.space_group_name_H-M   'P 1'
#
loop_
_entity.id
_entity.type
_entity.pdbx_description
1 polymer ?
#
loop_
_entity_poly.entity_id
_entity_poly.type
_entity_poly.pdbx_seq_one_letter_code
_entity_poly.pdbx_strand_id
1 'polypeptide(L)'
;MGPEIASLQEFSTRLDQATPASLDTLDNEVALLPQFPQLVKDALSHYWGGPKLSDSPLLGLRTVRRALGDQGGSPTRALQGVLRQAIENLRPDAQLDPSAQEWMLYNILELRFLQGRRIHDIAEKLAISESDLYRKQRVAVEEVARQLALMEEGEKAQRL
;
A
#
# COMPACT_ATOMS: atom_id res chain seq x y z
N MET A 1 -54.07 -19.70 -14.64
CA MET A 1 -52.66 -19.38 -14.98
C MET A 1 -52.21 -18.28 -14.05
N GLY A 2 -51.05 -18.45 -13.43
CA GLY A 2 -50.50 -17.62 -12.35
C GLY A 2 -50.37 -18.43 -11.06
N PRO A 3 -49.13 -18.70 -10.59
CA PRO A 3 -48.41 -17.66 -9.85
C PRO A 3 -46.91 -17.56 -10.19
N GLU A 4 -46.44 -16.34 -10.47
CA GLU A 4 -45.02 -15.98 -10.69
C GLU A 4 -44.55 -14.89 -9.70
N ILE A 5 -45.18 -14.76 -8.52
CA ILE A 5 -44.89 -13.65 -7.59
C ILE A 5 -44.15 -14.11 -6.31
N ALA A 6 -44.06 -15.42 -6.05
CA ALA A 6 -43.36 -15.91 -4.85
C ALA A 6 -41.83 -15.77 -4.92
N SER A 7 -41.25 -15.77 -6.12
CA SER A 7 -39.78 -15.86 -6.31
C SER A 7 -39.03 -14.54 -6.13
N LEU A 8 -39.72 -13.39 -6.07
CA LEU A 8 -39.08 -12.07 -5.92
C LEU A 8 -38.97 -11.60 -4.46
N GLN A 9 -39.70 -12.23 -3.52
CA GLN A 9 -39.64 -11.84 -2.10
C GLN A 9 -38.50 -12.52 -1.36
N GLU A 10 -38.10 -13.75 -1.74
CA GLU A 10 -36.97 -14.45 -1.11
C GLU A 10 -35.60 -13.88 -1.49
N PHE A 11 -35.49 -13.19 -2.63
CA PHE A 11 -34.23 -12.60 -3.06
C PHE A 11 -33.90 -11.31 -2.28
N SER A 12 -34.93 -10.53 -1.92
CA SER A 12 -34.75 -9.29 -1.15
C SER A 12 -34.37 -9.56 0.31
N THR A 13 -34.78 -10.69 0.90
CA THR A 13 -34.53 -10.99 2.33
C THR A 13 -33.11 -11.45 2.61
N ARG A 14 -32.34 -11.83 1.58
CA ARG A 14 -30.93 -12.21 1.71
C ARG A 14 -29.96 -11.03 1.69
N LEU A 15 -30.38 -9.87 1.17
CA LEU A 15 -29.57 -8.65 1.20
C LEU A 15 -29.66 -7.92 2.56
N ASP A 16 -30.72 -8.15 3.34
CA ASP A 16 -30.90 -7.60 4.70
C ASP A 16 -30.02 -8.26 5.78
N GLN A 17 -29.26 -9.32 5.44
CA GLN A 17 -28.31 -9.98 6.34
C GLN A 17 -26.84 -9.64 6.05
N ALA A 18 -26.58 -8.55 5.32
CA ALA A 18 -25.25 -7.98 5.28
C ALA A 18 -24.94 -7.38 6.66
N THR A 19 -24.42 -8.22 7.56
CA THR A 19 -23.76 -7.77 8.78
C THR A 19 -22.70 -6.72 8.41
N PRO A 20 -22.44 -5.70 9.24
CA PRO A 20 -21.37 -4.73 8.97
C PRO A 20 -20.01 -5.42 8.66
N ALA A 21 -19.78 -6.61 9.25
CA ALA A 21 -18.63 -7.47 8.93
C ALA A 21 -18.56 -7.90 7.45
N SER A 22 -19.68 -8.18 6.78
CA SER A 22 -19.71 -8.58 5.36
C SER A 22 -19.43 -7.40 4.42
N LEU A 23 -19.83 -6.19 4.82
CA LEU A 23 -19.46 -4.94 4.11
C LEU A 23 -17.97 -4.63 4.30
N ASP A 24 -17.46 -4.78 5.52
CA ASP A 24 -16.02 -4.71 5.80
C ASP A 24 -15.22 -5.72 4.98
N THR A 25 -15.76 -6.91 4.70
CA THR A 25 -15.05 -7.95 3.93
C THR A 25 -14.94 -7.60 2.45
N LEU A 26 -15.97 -6.97 1.87
CA LEU A 26 -16.01 -6.57 0.45
C LEU A 26 -15.16 -5.32 0.17
N ASP A 27 -15.00 -4.43 1.15
CA ASP A 27 -14.16 -3.23 1.05
C ASP A 27 -12.66 -3.49 1.29
N ASN A 28 -12.27 -4.68 1.81
CA ASN A 28 -10.91 -4.98 2.30
C ASN A 28 -10.04 -5.88 1.40
N GLU A 29 -10.24 -5.84 0.08
CA GLU A 29 -9.35 -6.53 -0.89
C GLU A 29 -8.49 -5.55 -1.70
N VAL A 30 -8.24 -4.35 -1.17
CA VAL A 30 -7.41 -3.32 -1.84
C VAL A 30 -6.03 -3.87 -2.24
N ALA A 31 -5.44 -4.73 -1.41
CA ALA A 31 -4.15 -5.37 -1.70
C ALA A 31 -4.19 -6.41 -2.85
N LEU A 32 -5.38 -6.91 -3.22
CA LEU A 32 -5.57 -7.87 -4.31
C LEU A 32 -5.91 -7.20 -5.65
N LEU A 33 -6.14 -5.88 -5.65
CA LEU A 33 -6.49 -5.14 -6.85
C LEU A 33 -5.32 -5.14 -7.86
N PRO A 34 -5.57 -5.35 -9.17
CA PRO A 34 -4.53 -5.26 -10.21
C PRO A 34 -3.78 -3.92 -10.22
N GLN A 35 -4.46 -2.84 -9.84
CA GLN A 35 -3.91 -1.48 -9.76
C GLN A 35 -3.17 -1.19 -8.44
N PHE A 36 -3.06 -2.14 -7.52
CA PHE A 36 -2.46 -1.92 -6.20
C PHE A 36 -1.05 -1.32 -6.27
N PRO A 37 -0.11 -1.77 -7.13
CA PRO A 37 1.19 -1.12 -7.26
C PRO A 37 1.10 0.35 -7.70
N GLN A 38 0.12 0.70 -8.54
CA GLN A 38 -0.09 2.07 -8.98
C GLN A 38 -0.66 2.94 -7.85
N LEU A 39 -1.56 2.41 -7.01
CA LEU A 39 -2.05 3.10 -5.81
C LEU A 39 -0.91 3.39 -4.83
N VAL A 40 -0.01 2.41 -4.62
CA VAL A 40 1.19 2.56 -3.77
C VAL A 40 2.12 3.62 -4.34
N LYS A 41 2.40 3.58 -5.65
CA LYS A 41 3.18 4.61 -6.34
C LYS A 41 2.60 6.02 -6.14
N ASP A 42 1.29 6.14 -6.30
CA ASP A 42 0.58 7.41 -6.22
C ASP A 42 0.63 7.99 -4.80
N ALA A 43 0.44 7.14 -3.79
CA ALA A 43 0.57 7.50 -2.39
C ALA A 43 2.02 7.89 -2.01
N LEU A 44 3.02 7.12 -2.44
CA LEU A 44 4.44 7.45 -2.24
C LEU A 44 4.82 8.78 -2.92
N SER A 45 4.30 9.04 -4.11
CA SER A 45 4.57 10.30 -4.83
C SER A 45 3.98 11.52 -4.11
N HIS A 46 2.92 11.32 -3.32
CA HIS A 46 2.29 12.35 -2.49
C HIS A 46 2.57 12.14 -1.01
N TYR A 47 3.68 11.46 -0.67
CA TYR A 47 4.02 11.09 0.71
C TYR A 47 4.03 12.29 1.65
N TRP A 48 4.45 13.46 1.18
CA TRP A 48 4.52 14.70 1.98
C TRP A 48 3.25 15.57 1.91
N GLY A 49 2.19 15.07 1.29
CA GLY A 49 0.90 15.75 1.18
C GLY A 49 0.31 15.66 -0.23
N GLY A 50 -1.02 15.57 -0.29
CA GLY A 50 -1.80 15.58 -1.52
C GLY A 50 -2.93 14.55 -1.53
N PRO A 51 -3.92 14.72 -2.42
CA PRO A 51 -5.15 13.93 -2.43
C PRO A 51 -4.89 12.44 -2.70
N LYS A 52 -3.85 12.10 -3.46
CA LYS A 52 -3.50 10.69 -3.72
C LYS A 52 -3.00 9.92 -2.49
N LEU A 53 -2.68 10.63 -1.40
CA LEU A 53 -2.37 10.04 -0.10
C LEU A 53 -3.56 10.20 0.86
N SER A 54 -4.16 11.40 0.95
CA SER A 54 -5.24 11.68 1.92
C SER A 54 -6.57 11.02 1.58
N ASP A 55 -6.80 10.72 0.30
CA ASP A 55 -8.04 10.14 -0.22
C ASP A 55 -7.76 8.77 -0.85
N SER A 56 -6.60 8.18 -0.51
CA SER A 56 -6.15 6.93 -1.08
C SER A 56 -7.05 5.77 -0.65
N PRO A 57 -7.42 4.84 -1.56
CA PRO A 57 -8.04 3.57 -1.16
C PRO A 57 -7.18 2.75 -0.18
N LEU A 58 -5.86 3.00 -0.14
CA LEU A 58 -4.94 2.36 0.81
C LEU A 58 -5.26 2.68 2.29
N LEU A 59 -6.03 3.75 2.57
CA LEU A 59 -6.52 4.04 3.91
C LEU A 59 -7.44 2.93 4.46
N GLY A 60 -8.05 2.17 3.55
CA GLY A 60 -8.87 1.00 3.84
C GLY A 60 -8.08 -0.28 4.12
N LEU A 61 -6.74 -0.26 4.21
CA LEU A 61 -5.96 -1.44 4.61
C LEU A 61 -6.09 -1.71 6.12
N ARG A 62 -6.16 -2.97 6.53
CA ARG A 62 -6.20 -3.39 7.95
C ARG A 62 -4.96 -2.93 8.69
N THR A 63 -3.79 -3.04 8.07
CA THR A 63 -2.53 -2.58 8.67
C THR A 63 -2.55 -1.07 8.96
N VAL A 64 -3.21 -0.28 8.10
CA VAL A 64 -3.38 1.18 8.31
C VAL A 64 -4.37 1.47 9.43
N ARG A 65 -5.52 0.77 9.45
CA ARG A 65 -6.50 0.92 10.54
C ARG A 65 -5.91 0.53 11.90
N ARG A 66 -5.08 -0.50 11.95
CA ARG A 66 -4.35 -0.89 13.17
C ARG A 66 -3.39 0.23 13.60
N ALA A 67 -2.55 0.71 12.70
CA ALA A 67 -1.61 1.79 13.00
C ALA A 67 -2.32 3.06 13.52
N LEU A 68 -3.50 3.38 12.96
CA LEU A 68 -4.35 4.46 13.44
C LEU A 68 -4.87 4.22 14.87
N GLY A 69 -5.27 2.99 15.19
CA GLY A 69 -5.74 2.61 16.53
C GLY A 69 -4.62 2.63 17.59
N ASP A 70 -3.42 2.17 17.23
CA ASP A 70 -2.27 2.05 18.14
C ASP A 70 -1.66 3.43 18.49
N GLN A 71 -1.58 4.35 17.52
CA GLN A 71 -0.86 5.62 17.65
C GLN A 71 -1.78 6.85 17.78
N GLY A 72 -3.07 6.70 17.43
CA GLY A 72 -3.99 7.82 17.25
C GLY A 72 -3.61 8.72 16.07
N GLY A 73 -4.32 9.85 15.92
CA GLY A 73 -4.04 10.86 14.89
C GLY A 73 -4.92 10.74 13.65
N SER A 74 -4.39 11.13 12.48
CA SER A 74 -5.15 11.14 11.22
C SER A 74 -4.90 9.86 10.39
N PRO A 75 -5.90 9.37 9.63
CA PRO A 75 -5.72 8.23 8.71
C PRO A 75 -4.55 8.42 7.75
N THR A 76 -4.34 9.65 7.26
CA THR A 76 -3.21 10.00 6.39
C THR A 76 -1.87 9.78 7.08
N ARG A 77 -1.73 10.18 8.36
CA ARG A 77 -0.51 9.95 9.16
C ARG A 77 -0.27 8.46 9.40
N ALA A 78 -1.33 7.70 9.67
CA ALA A 78 -1.24 6.25 9.79
C ALA A 78 -0.73 5.60 8.49
N LEU A 79 -1.27 6.00 7.32
CA LEU A 79 -0.79 5.52 6.03
C LEU A 79 0.67 5.93 5.76
N GLN A 80 1.09 7.15 6.10
CA GLN A 80 2.50 7.56 6.01
C GLN A 80 3.42 6.68 6.88
N GLY A 81 2.96 6.32 8.07
CA GLY A 81 3.69 5.43 8.99
C GLY A 81 3.82 4.02 8.40
N VAL A 82 2.73 3.46 7.88
CA VAL A 82 2.72 2.14 7.24
C VAL A 82 3.60 2.10 5.99
N LEU A 83 3.52 3.11 5.11
CA LEU A 83 4.39 3.21 3.93
C LEU A 83 5.87 3.29 4.31
N ARG A 84 6.19 4.07 5.35
CA ARG A 84 7.55 4.13 5.90
C ARG A 84 7.99 2.76 6.41
N GLN A 85 7.16 2.09 7.19
CA GLN A 85 7.47 0.76 7.73
C GLN A 85 7.69 -0.26 6.59
N ALA A 86 6.87 -0.23 5.54
CA ALA A 86 7.05 -1.09 4.39
C ALA A 86 8.40 -0.86 3.69
N ILE A 87 8.83 0.40 3.52
CA ILE A 87 10.15 0.73 2.97
C ILE A 87 11.26 0.25 3.90
N GLU A 88 11.15 0.46 5.22
CA GLU A 88 12.16 0.01 6.19
C GLU A 88 12.29 -1.52 6.23
N ASN A 89 11.20 -2.26 6.05
CA ASN A 89 11.23 -3.72 5.96
C ASN A 89 11.99 -4.23 4.72
N LEU A 90 12.18 -3.39 3.68
CA LEU A 90 12.99 -3.71 2.51
C LEU A 90 14.47 -3.37 2.70
N ARG A 91 14.86 -2.83 3.86
CA ARG A 91 16.26 -2.55 4.17
C ARG A 91 17.05 -3.87 4.12
N PRO A 92 18.10 -3.98 3.28
CA PRO A 92 18.91 -5.18 3.21
C PRO A 92 19.66 -5.43 4.53
N ASP A 93 20.04 -6.69 4.76
CA ASP A 93 20.96 -7.06 5.83
C ASP A 93 22.28 -6.27 5.69
N ALA A 94 22.83 -5.81 6.83
CA ALA A 94 24.09 -5.10 6.87
C ALA A 94 25.30 -5.95 6.40
N GLN A 95 25.16 -7.28 6.38
CA GLN A 95 26.16 -8.21 5.86
C GLN A 95 26.17 -8.28 4.33
N LEU A 96 25.11 -7.83 3.64
CA LEU A 96 25.10 -7.75 2.18
C LEU A 96 26.08 -6.68 1.72
N ASP A 97 26.77 -6.98 0.62
CA ASP A 97 27.63 -6.00 -0.05
C ASP A 97 26.82 -4.72 -0.36
N PRO A 98 27.27 -3.53 0.05
CA PRO A 98 26.58 -2.27 -0.24
C PRO A 98 26.35 -1.98 -1.73
N SER A 99 27.11 -2.63 -2.63
CA SER A 99 26.90 -2.56 -4.09
C SER A 99 25.80 -3.49 -4.61
N ALA A 100 25.22 -4.33 -3.75
CA ALA A 100 24.13 -5.22 -4.09
C ALA A 100 22.90 -4.45 -4.60
N GLN A 101 22.15 -5.08 -5.49
CA GLN A 101 21.01 -4.44 -6.16
C GLN A 101 19.92 -4.02 -5.16
N GLU A 102 19.78 -4.75 -4.08
CA GLU A 102 18.83 -4.53 -2.99
C GLU A 102 19.12 -3.19 -2.27
N TRP A 103 20.39 -2.89 -2.00
CA TRP A 103 20.80 -1.60 -1.45
C TRP A 103 20.48 -0.45 -2.42
N MET A 104 20.69 -0.66 -3.72
CA MET A 104 20.32 0.34 -4.73
C MET A 104 18.82 0.63 -4.72
N LEU A 105 17.96 -0.40 -4.68
CA LEU A 105 16.51 -0.21 -4.65
C LEU A 105 16.04 0.49 -3.36
N TYR A 106 16.56 0.06 -2.20
CA TYR A 106 16.26 0.68 -0.91
C TYR A 106 16.67 2.17 -0.89
N ASN A 107 17.89 2.48 -1.33
CA ASN A 107 18.38 3.86 -1.38
C ASN A 107 17.54 4.74 -2.31
N ILE A 108 17.05 4.21 -3.44
CA ILE A 108 16.12 4.96 -4.31
C ILE A 108 14.83 5.29 -3.56
N LEU A 109 14.25 4.35 -2.82
CA LEU A 109 13.02 4.60 -2.04
C LEU A 109 13.24 5.65 -0.95
N GLU A 110 14.31 5.49 -0.18
CA GLU A 110 14.64 6.40 0.92
C GLU A 110 14.87 7.82 0.39
N LEU A 111 15.77 7.98 -0.59
CA LEU A 111 16.12 9.28 -1.13
C LEU A 111 14.93 9.94 -1.84
N ARG A 112 14.17 9.19 -2.64
CA ARG A 112 13.09 9.75 -3.45
C ARG A 112 11.86 10.10 -2.64
N PHE A 113 11.39 9.19 -1.79
CA PHE A 113 10.09 9.31 -1.14
C PHE A 113 10.22 9.78 0.31
N LEU A 114 11.12 9.17 1.08
CA LEU A 114 11.30 9.51 2.51
C LEU A 114 12.13 10.78 2.73
N GLN A 115 12.97 11.19 1.79
CA GLN A 115 13.73 12.45 1.88
C GLN A 115 13.25 13.51 0.87
N GLY A 116 12.40 13.13 -0.09
CA GLY A 116 11.83 14.06 -1.08
C GLY A 116 12.85 14.63 -2.07
N ARG A 117 13.99 13.95 -2.31
CA ARG A 117 15.03 14.44 -3.23
C ARG A 117 14.56 14.41 -4.68
N ARG A 118 15.13 15.30 -5.51
CA ARG A 118 14.83 15.36 -6.94
C ARG A 118 15.54 14.24 -7.69
N ILE A 119 14.95 13.79 -8.79
CA ILE A 119 15.49 12.69 -9.64
C ILE A 119 16.95 12.96 -10.01
N HIS A 120 17.25 14.17 -10.46
CA HIS A 120 18.61 14.58 -10.83
C HIS A 120 19.62 14.38 -9.69
N ASP A 121 19.33 14.96 -8.52
CA ASP A 121 20.20 14.89 -7.34
C ASP A 121 20.41 13.43 -6.85
N ILE A 122 19.41 12.56 -7.06
CA ILE A 122 19.49 11.14 -6.72
C ILE A 122 20.35 10.38 -7.71
N ALA A 123 20.14 10.61 -9.01
CA ALA A 123 20.89 9.97 -10.09
C ALA A 123 22.39 10.27 -9.95
N GLU A 124 22.73 11.54 -9.67
CA GLU A 124 24.09 11.96 -9.38
C GLU A 124 24.65 11.27 -8.13
N LYS A 125 23.91 11.30 -7.01
CA LYS A 125 24.34 10.66 -5.74
C LYS A 125 24.59 9.15 -5.88
N LEU A 126 23.79 8.46 -6.69
CA LEU A 126 23.90 7.02 -6.92
C LEU A 126 24.81 6.66 -8.10
N ALA A 127 25.40 7.65 -8.79
CA ALA A 127 26.22 7.48 -9.97
C ALA A 127 25.56 6.64 -11.09
N ILE A 128 24.26 6.86 -11.33
CA ILE A 128 23.48 6.20 -12.39
C ILE A 128 22.80 7.23 -13.29
N SER A 129 22.44 6.83 -14.51
CA SER A 129 21.63 7.70 -15.39
C SER A 129 20.20 7.86 -14.87
N GLU A 130 19.54 8.99 -15.19
CA GLU A 130 18.12 9.19 -14.85
C GLU A 130 17.22 8.10 -15.45
N SER A 131 17.49 7.68 -16.69
CA SER A 131 16.77 6.58 -17.34
C SER A 131 16.86 5.26 -16.57
N ASP A 132 18.03 4.99 -15.97
CA ASP A 132 18.23 3.82 -15.13
C ASP A 132 17.54 3.97 -13.77
N LEU A 133 17.62 5.17 -13.17
CA LEU A 133 16.87 5.51 -11.96
C LEU A 133 15.38 5.27 -12.12
N TYR A 134 14.76 5.73 -13.23
CA TYR A 134 13.32 5.51 -13.47
C TYR A 134 12.95 4.04 -13.55
N ARG A 135 13.79 3.19 -14.18
CA ARG A 135 13.54 1.74 -14.24
C ARG A 135 13.64 1.10 -12.86
N LYS A 136 14.70 1.40 -12.11
CA LYS A 136 14.91 0.86 -10.76
C LYS A 136 13.86 1.35 -9.78
N GLN A 137 13.43 2.61 -9.89
CA GLN A 137 12.34 3.17 -9.09
C GLN A 137 11.04 2.38 -9.30
N ARG A 138 10.72 1.97 -10.54
CA ARG A 138 9.53 1.14 -10.80
C ARG A 138 9.60 -0.18 -10.06
N VAL A 139 10.72 -0.88 -10.16
CA VAL A 139 10.95 -2.15 -9.44
C VAL A 139 10.86 -1.94 -7.93
N ALA A 140 11.48 -0.89 -7.41
CA ALA A 140 11.46 -0.59 -5.99
C ALA A 140 10.03 -0.31 -5.46
N VAL A 141 9.20 0.40 -6.23
CA VAL A 141 7.80 0.64 -5.86
C VAL A 141 6.97 -0.66 -5.89
N GLU A 142 7.26 -1.56 -6.84
CA GLU A 142 6.64 -2.90 -6.86
C GLU A 142 7.03 -3.73 -5.63
N GLU A 143 8.27 -3.63 -5.14
CA GLU A 143 8.67 -4.26 -3.87
C GLU A 143 7.92 -3.67 -2.67
N VAL A 144 7.71 -2.35 -2.63
CA VAL A 144 6.91 -1.74 -1.55
C VAL A 144 5.47 -2.25 -1.60
N ALA A 145 4.90 -2.39 -2.79
CA ALA A 145 3.57 -2.96 -2.94
C ALA A 145 3.52 -4.42 -2.44
N ARG A 146 4.48 -5.26 -2.84
CA ARG A 146 4.59 -6.63 -2.32
C ARG A 146 4.69 -6.66 -0.80
N GLN A 147 5.55 -5.80 -0.22
CA GLN A 147 5.73 -5.76 1.22
C GLN A 147 4.48 -5.29 1.97
N LEU A 148 3.74 -4.32 1.42
CA LEU A 148 2.45 -3.91 2.00
C LEU A 148 1.41 -5.02 1.95
N ALA A 149 1.36 -5.81 0.87
CA ALA A 149 0.46 -6.97 0.79
C ALA A 149 0.81 -8.02 1.84
N LEU A 150 2.11 -8.31 2.05
CA LEU A 150 2.57 -9.21 3.11
C LEU A 150 2.20 -8.71 4.51
N MET A 151 2.36 -7.40 4.77
CA MET A 151 1.95 -6.78 6.03
C MET A 151 0.43 -6.94 6.25
N GLU A 152 -0.36 -6.74 5.20
CA GLU A 152 -1.83 -6.89 5.24
C GLU A 152 -2.25 -8.35 5.50
N GLU A 153 -1.60 -9.33 4.87
CA GLU A 153 -1.82 -10.75 5.11
C GLU A 153 -1.46 -11.16 6.55
N GLY A 154 -0.35 -10.65 7.08
CA GLY A 154 0.06 -10.87 8.47
C GLY A 154 -0.99 -10.38 9.48
N GLU A 155 -1.64 -9.26 9.20
CA GLU A 155 -2.76 -8.74 10.02
C GLU A 155 -4.03 -9.60 9.89
N LYS A 156 -4.29 -10.17 8.70
CA LYS A 156 -5.41 -11.10 8.50
C LYS A 156 -5.23 -12.37 9.33
N ALA A 157 -4.01 -12.91 9.39
CA ALA A 157 -3.70 -14.13 10.14
C ALA A 157 -3.80 -13.95 11.67
N GLN A 158 -3.50 -12.75 12.21
CA GLN A 158 -3.57 -12.47 13.65
C GLN A 158 -5.00 -12.30 14.19
N ARG A 159 -6.01 -12.17 13.32
CA ARG A 159 -7.42 -11.99 13.70
C ARG A 159 -8.28 -13.27 13.58
N LEU A 160 -7.70 -14.36 13.08
CA LEU A 160 -8.33 -15.68 12.98
C LEU A 160 -7.90 -16.56 14.16
#